data_AF-A0A0U3ACW8-F1
#
_entry.id   AF-A0A0U3ACW8-F1
#
_cell.length_a   1.000
_cell.length_b   1.000
_cell.length_c   1.000
_cell.angle_alpha   90.00
_cell.angle_beta   90.00
_cell.angle_gamma   90.00
#
_symmetry.space_group_name_H-M   'P 1'
#
loop_
_entity.id
_entity.type
_entity.pdbx_description
1 polymer ?
#
loop_
_entity_poly.entity_id
_entity_poly.type
_entity_poly.pdbx_seq_one_letter_code
_entity_poly.pdbx_strand_id
1 'polypeptide(L)'
;MMSLLEEFMIEILAMLMGGRQMPARQVFRSIVSQSARIRVMKVLLEEAPHNRDKAAEHDEVITRFERISEARNRYVHGMWYTRFGAIYIEERRTPEDFTARKKREVKLSELETLTHEMADLARLITKIVYPPKTKSAPSNRNAS
;
A
#
# COMPACT_ATOMS: atom_id res chain seq x y z
N MET A 1 -7.93 -8.66 4.31
CA MET A 1 -6.66 -8.48 3.58
C MET A 1 -6.33 -7.01 3.35
N MET A 2 -7.23 -6.19 2.79
CA MET A 2 -7.00 -4.74 2.65
C MET A 2 -6.80 -4.02 4.00
N SER A 3 -7.61 -4.36 5.01
CA SER A 3 -7.45 -3.85 6.38
C SER A 3 -6.07 -4.16 6.99
N LEU A 4 -5.51 -5.34 6.70
CA LEU A 4 -4.17 -5.71 7.18
C LEU A 4 -3.08 -4.87 6.49
N LEU A 5 -3.23 -4.61 5.19
CA LEU A 5 -2.29 -3.77 4.46
C LEU A 5 -2.35 -2.31 4.93
N GLU A 6 -3.54 -1.79 5.29
CA GLU A 6 -3.65 -0.48 5.95
C GLU A 6 -2.94 -0.45 7.31
N GLU A 7 -3.05 -1.51 8.10
CA GLU A 7 -2.32 -1.64 9.38
C GLU A 7 -0.80 -1.60 9.17
N PHE A 8 -0.28 -2.23 8.12
CA PHE A 8 1.13 -2.11 7.76
C PHE A 8 1.52 -0.72 7.26
N MET A 9 0.64 -0.04 6.52
CA MET A 9 0.90 1.33 6.07
C MET A 9 0.87 2.35 7.21
N ILE A 10 0.16 2.07 8.31
CA ILE A 10 0.25 2.86 9.54
C ILE A 10 1.67 2.81 10.13
N GLU A 11 2.34 1.66 10.09
CA GLU A 11 3.73 1.53 10.55
C GLU A 11 4.69 2.32 9.64
N ILE A 12 4.47 2.29 8.33
CA ILE A 12 5.23 3.13 7.38
C ILE A 12 5.04 4.61 7.72
N LEU A 13 3.78 5.06 7.91
CA LEU A 13 3.49 6.43 8.30
C LEU A 13 4.18 6.81 9.62
N ALA A 14 4.19 5.92 10.62
CA ALA A 14 4.89 6.17 11.88
C ALA A 14 6.39 6.42 11.67
N MET A 15 7.05 5.60 10.85
CA MET A 15 8.46 5.81 10.51
C MET A 15 8.70 7.12 9.77
N LEU A 16 7.81 7.49 8.84
CA LEU A 16 7.88 8.76 8.11
C LEU A 16 7.66 9.97 9.02
N MET A 17 6.85 9.84 10.08
CA MET A 17 6.62 10.89 11.08
C MET A 17 7.75 11.02 12.11
N GLY A 18 8.73 10.11 12.12
CA GLY A 18 9.88 10.17 13.03
C GLY A 18 9.93 9.07 14.10
N GLY A 19 9.07 8.05 14.02
CA GLY A 19 9.18 6.84 14.84
C GLY A 19 7.85 6.23 15.30
N ARG A 20 7.91 5.04 15.89
CA ARG A 20 6.73 4.25 16.31
C ARG A 20 5.88 4.88 17.41
N GLN A 21 6.44 5.83 18.16
CA GLN A 21 5.75 6.59 19.20
C GLN A 21 4.77 7.64 18.65
N MET A 22 4.82 7.91 17.34
CA MET A 22 3.96 8.90 16.71
C MET A 22 2.51 8.42 16.66
N PRO A 23 1.52 9.32 16.73
CA PRO A 23 0.09 8.99 16.63
C PRO A 23 -0.34 8.66 15.19
N ALA A 24 0.48 7.90 14.47
CA ALA A 24 0.31 7.61 13.04
C ALA A 24 -1.02 6.91 12.75
N ARG A 25 -1.49 6.04 13.66
CA ARG A 25 -2.79 5.38 13.53
C ARG A 25 -3.95 6.37 13.52
N GLN A 26 -3.95 7.34 14.44
CA GLN A 26 -4.99 8.36 14.52
C GLN A 26 -4.94 9.27 13.28
N VAL A 27 -3.74 9.68 12.86
CA VAL A 27 -3.54 10.49 11.65
C VAL A 27 -4.00 9.75 10.38
N PHE A 28 -3.61 8.48 10.22
CA PHE A 28 -4.00 7.69 9.06
C PHE A 28 -5.52 7.54 8.95
N ARG A 29 -6.20 7.31 10.08
CA ARG A 29 -7.65 7.12 10.15
C ARG A 29 -8.45 8.42 10.04
N SER A 30 -7.89 9.57 10.44
CA SER A 30 -8.56 10.86 10.28
C SER A 30 -8.60 11.31 8.82
N ILE A 31 -7.66 10.84 8.00
CA ILE A 31 -7.68 11.07 6.55
C ILE A 31 -8.58 10.03 5.90
N VAL A 32 -9.76 10.44 5.45
CA VAL A 32 -10.75 9.56 4.81
C VAL A 32 -10.33 9.19 3.39
N SER A 33 -9.75 10.14 2.64
CA SER A 33 -9.35 9.91 1.26
C SER A 33 -8.03 9.14 1.17
N GLN A 34 -8.06 8.01 0.47
CA GLN A 34 -6.87 7.20 0.21
C GLN A 34 -5.79 7.98 -0.56
N SER A 35 -6.17 8.78 -1.56
CA SER A 35 -5.21 9.61 -2.31
C SER A 35 -4.60 10.71 -1.44
N ALA A 36 -5.35 11.23 -0.47
CA ALA A 36 -4.81 12.18 0.51
C ALA A 36 -3.80 11.50 1.44
N ARG A 37 -4.05 10.24 1.89
CA ARG A 37 -3.07 9.47 2.67
C ARG A 37 -1.77 9.28 1.90
N ILE A 38 -1.86 8.82 0.63
CA ILE A 38 -0.70 8.66 -0.24
C ILE A 38 0.09 9.97 -0.37
N ARG A 39 -0.60 11.08 -0.64
CA ARG A 39 0.03 12.39 -0.79
C ARG A 39 0.77 12.82 0.48
N VAL A 40 0.15 12.67 1.65
CA VAL A 40 0.79 12.98 2.93
C VAL A 40 2.05 12.14 3.12
N MET A 41 2.01 10.85 2.80
CA MET A 41 3.18 9.97 2.93
C MET A 41 4.31 10.36 1.96
N LYS A 42 4.00 10.71 0.70
CA LYS A 42 5.01 11.20 -0.26
C LYS A 42 5.66 12.50 0.22
N VAL A 43 4.85 13.48 0.65
CA VAL A 43 5.36 14.75 1.19
C VAL A 43 6.23 14.52 2.42
N LEU A 44 5.84 13.65 3.35
CA LEU A 44 6.67 13.33 4.51
C LEU A 44 7.99 12.67 4.10
N LEU A 45 7.98 11.79 3.09
CA LEU A 45 9.18 11.15 2.59
C LEU A 45 10.15 12.14 1.95
N GLU A 46 9.64 13.07 1.15
CA GLU A 46 10.42 14.04 0.37
C GLU A 46 10.93 15.22 1.22
N GLU A 47 10.06 15.79 2.06
CA GLU A 47 10.30 17.10 2.70
C GLU A 47 10.82 16.98 4.14
N ALA A 48 10.59 15.84 4.83
CA ALA A 48 10.98 15.73 6.23
C ALA A 48 12.50 15.47 6.37
N PRO A 49 13.24 16.29 7.16
CA PRO A 49 14.70 16.18 7.25
C PRO A 49 15.22 14.80 7.68
N HIS A 50 14.46 14.07 8.51
CA HIS A 50 14.83 12.73 9.01
C HIS A 50 14.51 11.57 8.03
N ASN A 51 14.01 11.87 6.83
CA ASN A 51 13.67 10.87 5.80
C ASN A 51 14.60 10.92 4.57
N ARG A 52 15.63 11.77 4.56
CA ARG A 52 16.57 11.92 3.43
C ARG A 52 17.17 10.60 2.94
N ASP A 53 17.46 9.66 3.86
CA ASP A 53 18.07 8.37 3.52
C ASP A 53 17.04 7.25 3.26
N LYS A 54 15.75 7.54 3.31
CA LYS A 54 14.66 6.54 3.23
C LYS A 54 13.99 6.45 1.85
N ALA A 55 14.34 7.33 0.92
CA ALA A 55 13.58 7.61 -0.31
C ALA A 55 13.22 6.37 -1.13
N ALA A 56 14.18 5.52 -1.51
CA ALA A 56 13.93 4.47 -2.51
C ALA A 56 12.95 3.37 -2.05
N GLU A 57 13.23 2.70 -0.93
CA GLU A 57 12.40 1.58 -0.48
C GLU A 57 11.02 2.04 0.03
N HIS A 58 10.93 3.23 0.62
CA HIS A 58 9.66 3.76 1.12
C HIS A 58 8.79 4.29 -0.01
N ASP A 59 9.37 4.90 -1.05
CA ASP A 59 8.63 5.33 -2.23
C ASP A 59 8.07 4.13 -3.00
N GLU A 60 8.84 3.03 -3.12
CA GLU A 60 8.35 1.79 -3.73
C GLU A 60 7.10 1.28 -2.98
N VAL A 61 7.15 1.24 -1.65
CA VAL A 61 6.01 0.82 -0.82
C VAL A 61 4.79 1.71 -1.05
N ILE A 62 4.97 3.04 -1.02
CA ILE A 62 3.86 3.99 -1.20
C ILE A 62 3.24 3.85 -2.59
N THR A 63 4.09 3.75 -3.62
CA THR A 63 3.67 3.61 -5.03
C THR A 63 2.93 2.29 -5.28
N ARG A 64 3.43 1.18 -4.72
CA ARG A 64 2.74 -0.11 -4.81
C ARG A 64 1.41 -0.11 -4.08
N PHE A 65 1.34 0.54 -2.92
CA PHE A 65 0.10 0.68 -2.16
C PHE A 65 -0.94 1.50 -2.92
N GLU A 66 -0.54 2.59 -3.58
CA GLU A 66 -1.39 3.40 -4.45
C GLU A 66 -1.98 2.54 -5.58
N ARG A 67 -1.13 1.83 -6.33
CA ARG A 67 -1.56 0.96 -7.44
C ARG A 67 -2.54 -0.14 -7.01
N ILE A 68 -2.23 -0.82 -5.89
CA ILE A 68 -3.10 -1.87 -5.32
C ILE A 68 -4.45 -1.28 -4.89
N SER A 69 -4.43 -0.10 -4.26
CA SER A 69 -5.65 0.58 -3.80
C SER A 69 -6.55 0.94 -4.98
N GLU A 70 -5.98 1.48 -6.06
CA GLU A 70 -6.71 1.77 -7.29
C GLU A 70 -7.31 0.51 -7.92
N ALA A 71 -6.51 -0.56 -8.03
CA ALA A 71 -6.98 -1.84 -8.56
C ALA A 71 -8.14 -2.41 -7.75
N ARG A 72 -8.00 -2.45 -6.42
CA ARG A 72 -9.04 -2.90 -5.51
C ARG A 72 -10.30 -2.05 -5.64
N ASN A 73 -10.17 -0.73 -5.76
CA ASN A 73 -11.32 0.16 -5.90
C ASN A 73 -12.09 -0.08 -7.20
N ARG A 74 -11.40 -0.37 -8.31
CA ARG A 74 -12.06 -0.78 -9.55
C ARG A 74 -12.90 -2.05 -9.36
N TYR A 75 -12.37 -3.04 -8.64
CA TYR A 75 -13.10 -4.29 -8.39
C TYR A 75 -14.25 -4.15 -7.40
N VAL A 76 -14.10 -3.35 -6.34
CA VAL A 76 -15.14 -3.22 -5.31
C VAL A 76 -16.28 -2.29 -5.73
N HIS A 77 -15.99 -1.28 -6.55
CA HIS A 77 -17.01 -0.33 -7.01
C HIS A 77 -17.53 -0.62 -8.42
N GLY A 78 -16.95 -1.60 -9.12
CA GLY A 78 -17.45 -2.04 -10.41
C GLY A 78 -18.71 -2.90 -10.28
N MET A 79 -19.58 -2.85 -11.30
CA MET A 79 -20.77 -3.69 -11.36
C MET A 79 -20.44 -5.04 -11.98
N TRP A 80 -20.70 -6.10 -11.22
CA TRP A 80 -20.40 -7.48 -11.61
C TRP A 80 -21.61 -8.14 -12.26
N TYR A 81 -21.38 -8.92 -13.30
CA TYR A 81 -22.40 -9.78 -13.90
C TYR A 81 -21.77 -10.99 -14.59
N THR A 82 -22.56 -12.05 -14.72
CA THR A 82 -22.16 -13.30 -15.35
C THR A 82 -22.86 -13.45 -16.69
N ARG A 83 -22.13 -13.85 -17.73
CA ARG A 83 -22.69 -14.13 -19.06
C ARG A 83 -21.97 -15.34 -19.66
N PHE A 84 -22.74 -16.37 -20.04
CA PHE A 84 -22.22 -17.62 -20.63
C PHE A 84 -21.06 -18.27 -19.83
N GLY A 85 -21.14 -18.25 -18.50
CA GLY A 85 -20.11 -18.82 -17.61
C GLY A 85 -18.88 -17.92 -17.38
N ALA A 86 -18.75 -16.81 -18.10
CA ALA A 86 -17.70 -15.82 -17.88
C ALA A 86 -18.19 -14.69 -16.95
N ILE A 87 -17.26 -14.15 -16.17
CA ILE A 87 -17.49 -13.04 -15.24
C ILE A 87 -17.04 -11.75 -15.90
N TYR A 88 -17.85 -10.70 -15.79
CA TYR A 88 -17.54 -9.40 -16.34
C TYR A 88 -17.68 -8.32 -15.28
N ILE A 89 -16.91 -7.25 -15.45
CA ILE A 89 -17.02 -6.03 -14.67
C ILE A 89 -17.30 -4.84 -15.58
N GLU A 90 -18.18 -3.97 -15.11
CA GLU A 90 -18.43 -2.67 -15.68
C GLU A 90 -17.86 -1.62 -14.72
N GLU A 91 -16.76 -0.99 -15.14
CA GLU A 91 -16.10 0.05 -14.34
C GLU A 91 -16.90 1.34 -14.39
N ARG A 92 -17.29 1.86 -13.24
CA ARG A 92 -17.94 3.17 -13.13
C ARG A 92 -16.87 4.25 -13.20
N ARG A 93 -16.70 4.93 -14.35
CA ARG A 93 -15.60 5.91 -14.51
C ARG A 93 -15.98 7.36 -14.26
N THR A 94 -17.20 7.82 -14.55
CA THR A 94 -17.72 9.12 -14.09
C THR A 94 -19.26 9.15 -14.18
N PRO A 95 -19.95 10.14 -13.59
CA PRO A 95 -21.36 10.42 -13.88
C PRO A 95 -21.64 10.75 -15.35
N GLU A 96 -20.62 11.23 -16.08
CA GLU A 96 -20.71 11.69 -17.47
C GLU A 96 -20.57 10.54 -18.49
N ASP A 97 -20.04 9.37 -18.09
CA ASP A 97 -19.84 8.18 -18.93
C ASP A 97 -21.12 7.33 -19.17
N PHE A 98 -22.31 7.95 -19.11
CA PHE A 98 -23.58 7.24 -19.26
C PHE A 98 -23.73 6.50 -20.61
N THR A 99 -22.96 6.87 -21.62
CA THR A 99 -23.12 6.42 -23.00
C THR A 99 -22.19 5.29 -23.44
N ALA A 100 -21.14 4.96 -22.67
CA ALA A 100 -20.18 3.92 -23.07
C ALA A 100 -19.65 3.10 -21.89
N ARG A 101 -20.55 2.33 -21.27
CA ARG A 101 -20.23 1.32 -20.27
C ARG A 101 -19.31 0.26 -20.88
N LYS A 102 -17.99 0.40 -20.69
CA LYS A 102 -17.00 -0.60 -21.15
C LYS A 102 -17.08 -1.82 -20.25
N LYS A 103 -17.70 -2.84 -20.81
CA LYS A 103 -17.81 -4.19 -20.25
C LYS A 103 -16.51 -4.93 -20.54
N ARG A 104 -15.81 -5.38 -19.49
CA ARG A 104 -14.59 -6.17 -19.61
C ARG A 104 -14.75 -7.51 -18.91
N GLU A 105 -14.31 -8.58 -19.56
CA GLU A 105 -14.21 -9.89 -18.90
C GLU A 105 -13.14 -9.85 -17.81
N VAL A 106 -13.48 -10.41 -16.66
CA VAL A 106 -12.57 -10.55 -15.52
C VAL A 106 -12.05 -11.98 -15.48
N LYS A 107 -10.74 -12.16 -15.61
CA LYS A 107 -10.06 -13.45 -15.52
C LYS A 107 -9.68 -13.72 -14.07
N LEU A 108 -9.88 -14.97 -13.60
CA LEU A 108 -9.46 -15.36 -12.25
C LEU A 108 -7.99 -14.99 -11.95
N SER A 109 -7.11 -15.20 -12.94
CA SER A 109 -5.68 -14.89 -12.84
C SER A 109 -5.36 -13.44 -12.48
N GLU A 110 -6.21 -12.49 -12.83
CA GLU A 110 -5.97 -11.08 -12.48
C GLU A 110 -6.27 -10.77 -11.01
N LEU A 111 -7.27 -11.46 -10.44
CA LEU A 111 -7.61 -11.36 -9.01
C LEU A 111 -6.57 -12.07 -8.16
N GLU A 112 -6.08 -13.21 -8.65
CA GLU A 112 -4.95 -13.92 -8.05
C GLU A 112 -3.70 -13.04 -8.06
N THR A 113 -3.38 -12.41 -9.20
CA THR A 113 -2.23 -11.50 -9.30
C THR A 113 -2.34 -10.37 -8.29
N LEU A 114 -3.49 -9.70 -8.19
CA LEU A 114 -3.70 -8.66 -7.19
C LEU A 114 -3.49 -9.17 -5.76
N THR A 115 -3.98 -10.37 -5.45
CA THR A 115 -3.82 -10.98 -4.13
C THR A 115 -2.35 -11.27 -3.81
N HIS A 116 -1.58 -11.75 -4.79
CA HIS A 116 -0.14 -11.95 -4.64
C HIS A 116 0.60 -10.63 -4.43
N GLU A 117 0.26 -9.58 -5.19
CA GLU A 117 0.84 -8.26 -5.04
C GLU A 117 0.60 -7.66 -3.65
N MET A 118 -0.60 -7.87 -3.08
CA MET A 118 -0.92 -7.48 -1.70
C MET A 118 -0.07 -8.22 -0.67
N ALA A 119 0.11 -9.54 -0.85
CA ALA A 119 0.95 -10.35 0.03
C ALA A 119 2.44 -9.95 -0.07
N ASP A 120 2.92 -9.68 -1.28
CA ASP A 120 4.29 -9.22 -1.52
C ASP A 120 4.56 -7.86 -0.87
N LEU A 121 3.62 -6.92 -1.01
CA LEU A 121 3.75 -5.62 -0.36
C LEU A 121 3.77 -5.75 1.17
N ALA A 122 2.91 -6.60 1.75
CA ALA A 122 2.93 -6.86 3.19
C ALA A 122 4.28 -7.44 3.66
N ARG A 123 4.89 -8.35 2.88
CA ARG A 123 6.23 -8.88 3.16
C ARG A 123 7.31 -7.81 3.09
N LEU A 124 7.27 -6.95 2.07
CA LEU A 124 8.21 -5.84 1.91
C LEU A 124 8.12 -4.87 3.10
N ILE A 125 6.92 -4.45 3.49
CA ILE A 125 6.71 -3.56 4.64
C ILE A 125 7.24 -4.22 5.91
N THR A 126 6.96 -5.51 6.12
CA THR A 126 7.47 -6.25 7.30
C THR A 126 9.00 -6.23 7.35
N LYS A 127 9.68 -6.42 6.22
CA LYS A 127 11.14 -6.37 6.13
C LYS A 127 11.69 -4.99 6.51
N ILE A 128 11.04 -3.92 6.05
CA ILE A 128 11.44 -2.53 6.33
C ILE A 128 11.20 -2.18 7.81
N VAL A 129 10.02 -2.54 8.34
CA VAL A 129 9.62 -2.19 9.71
C VAL A 129 10.35 -3.05 10.75
N TYR A 130 10.61 -4.32 10.45
CA TYR A 130 11.24 -5.29 11.35
C TYR A 130 12.45 -5.95 10.67
N PRO A 131 13.54 -5.20 10.45
CA PRO A 131 14.73 -5.76 9.82
C PRO A 131 15.29 -6.89 10.69
N PRO A 132 15.77 -7.99 10.09
CA PRO A 132 16.36 -9.09 10.84
C PRO A 132 17.55 -8.57 11.65
N LYS A 133 17.65 -8.98 12.93
CA LYS A 133 18.81 -8.64 13.77
C LYS A 133 20.07 -9.17 13.08
N THR A 134 20.94 -8.28 12.62
CA THR A 134 22.29 -8.64 12.23
C THR A 134 22.99 -9.19 13.47
N LYS A 135 23.59 -10.39 13.37
CA LYS A 135 24.42 -10.94 14.46
C LYS A 135 25.56 -9.94 14.68
N SER A 136 25.52 -9.17 15.76
CA SER A 136 26.64 -8.33 16.17
C SER A 136 27.84 -9.24 16.40
N ALA A 137 28.93 -8.99 15.69
CA ALA A 137 30.21 -9.65 15.93
C ALA A 137 30.57 -9.51 17.43
N PRO A 138 31.12 -10.56 18.07
CA PRO A 138 31.47 -10.50 19.47
C PRO A 138 32.44 -9.33 19.71
N SER A 139 32.00 -8.38 20.55
CA SER A 139 32.80 -7.26 21.03
C SER A 139 34.05 -7.82 21.69
N ASN A 140 35.20 -7.67 21.04
CA ASN A 140 36.51 -8.03 21.58
C ASN A 140 36.88 -7.02 22.69
N ARG A 141 36.26 -7.19 23.87
CA ARG A 141 36.76 -6.63 25.12
C ARG A 141 37.78 -7.64 25.62
N ASN A 142 39.04 -7.42 25.27
CA ASN A 142 40.24 -7.78 26.04
C ASN A 142 41.46 -7.34 25.23
N ALA A 143 41.86 -6.08 25.40
CA ALA A 143 43.24 -5.69 25.27
C ALA A 143 43.53 -4.82 26.50
N SER A 144 44.37 -5.39 27.35
CA SER A 144 44.87 -4.90 28.62
C SER A 144 45.68 -3.62 28.51
#